data_AF-A0A101TGN4-F1
#
_entry.id   AF-A0A101TGN4-F1
#
_cell.length_a   1.000
_cell.length_b   1.000
_cell.length_c   1.000
_cell.angle_alpha   90.00
_cell.angle_beta   90.00
_cell.angle_gamma   90.00
#
_symmetry.space_group_name_H-M   'P 1'
#
loop_
_entity.id
_entity.type
_entity.pdbx_description
1 polymer ?
#
loop_
_entity_poly.entity_id
_entity_poly.type
_entity_poly.pdbx_seq_one_letter_code
_entity_poly.pdbx_strand_id
1 'polypeptide(L)'
;MTVWLSGMVMTADRLNDYSLDDETTSGFVIASGWTLNNFWANRQGATVEMNIYVQRTGGDITTTNGGFADVTVGTAPSAWRPNSASTISGSFDNGVTGFGGCVIGTDGIVTIRNSIFTVTNTSNLRFHFTFNREP
;
A
#
# COMPACT_ATOMS: atom_id res chain seq x y z
N MET A 1 23.37 -3.32 -2.31
CA MET A 1 23.85 -2.29 -3.24
C MET A 1 25.37 -2.19 -3.21
N THR A 2 26.03 -2.07 -4.36
CA THR A 2 27.49 -1.84 -4.43
C THR A 2 27.79 -0.37 -4.13
N VAL A 3 28.69 -0.08 -3.19
CA VAL A 3 29.06 1.30 -2.84
C VAL A 3 29.81 1.96 -4.02
N TRP A 4 29.33 3.12 -4.47
CA TRP A 4 30.02 3.94 -5.48
C TRP A 4 31.29 4.55 -4.90
N LEU A 5 32.44 4.18 -5.46
CA LEU A 5 33.72 4.81 -5.14
C LEU A 5 34.11 5.80 -6.22
N SER A 6 34.85 6.84 -5.82
CA SER A 6 35.41 7.81 -6.76
C SER A 6 36.28 7.11 -7.80
N GLY A 7 36.13 7.49 -9.08
CA GLY A 7 36.87 6.92 -10.21
C GLY A 7 36.29 5.62 -10.79
N MET A 8 35.17 5.12 -10.27
CA MET A 8 34.47 3.98 -10.86
C MET A 8 33.83 4.35 -12.21
N VAL A 9 34.08 3.52 -13.24
CA VAL A 9 33.46 3.69 -14.57
C VAL A 9 32.02 3.16 -14.55
N MET A 10 31.11 3.87 -15.24
CA MET A 10 29.75 3.40 -15.49
C MET A 10 29.78 2.23 -16.47
N THR A 11 29.33 1.05 -16.04
CA THR A 11 29.22 -0.16 -16.90
C THR A 11 27.75 -0.44 -17.22
N ALA A 12 27.50 -1.23 -18.26
CA ALA A 12 26.13 -1.67 -18.61
C ALA A 12 25.47 -2.42 -17.45
N ASP A 13 26.21 -3.30 -16.76
CA ASP A 13 25.70 -4.05 -15.61
C ASP A 13 25.26 -3.12 -14.46
N ARG A 14 25.96 -1.99 -14.28
CA ARG A 14 25.59 -0.98 -13.26
C ARG A 14 24.41 -0.12 -13.68
N LEU A 15 24.21 0.10 -14.98
CA LEU A 15 23.03 0.78 -15.48
C LEU A 15 21.78 -0.09 -15.32
N ASN A 16 21.95 -1.41 -15.47
CA ASN A 16 20.88 -2.40 -15.40
C ASN A 16 20.77 -3.07 -14.01
N ASP A 17 21.09 -2.32 -12.95
CA ASP A 17 20.91 -2.80 -11.57
C ASP A 17 19.45 -2.66 -11.14
N TYR A 18 18.74 -3.79 -11.11
CA TYR A 18 17.35 -3.88 -10.67
C TYR A 18 17.22 -4.34 -9.20
N SER A 19 18.29 -4.27 -8.41
CA SER A 19 18.24 -4.69 -7.01
C SER A 19 17.30 -3.80 -6.18
N LEU A 20 16.63 -4.42 -5.22
CA LEU A 20 15.85 -3.71 -4.21
C LEU A 20 16.80 -3.03 -3.22
N ASP A 21 16.46 -1.81 -2.84
CA ASP A 21 17.19 -1.07 -1.81
C ASP A 21 16.81 -1.56 -0.41
N ASP A 22 15.52 -1.84 -0.22
CA ASP A 22 14.96 -2.30 1.06
C ASP A 22 13.64 -3.03 0.82
N GLU A 23 13.27 -3.92 1.73
CA GLU A 23 11.97 -4.59 1.75
C GLU A 23 11.49 -4.85 3.19
N THR A 24 10.18 -4.96 3.35
CA THR A 24 9.60 -5.40 4.61
C THR A 24 8.34 -6.21 4.41
N THR A 25 8.11 -7.16 5.31
CA THR A 25 6.88 -7.95 5.42
C THR A 25 6.16 -7.72 6.74
N SER A 26 6.59 -6.72 7.53
CA SER A 26 6.10 -6.51 8.89
C SER A 26 5.90 -5.03 9.24
N GLY A 27 5.21 -4.75 10.34
CA GLY A 27 5.02 -3.39 10.87
C GLY A 27 3.75 -2.68 10.42
N PHE A 28 2.95 -3.27 9.52
CA PHE A 28 1.60 -2.78 9.25
C PHE A 28 0.70 -3.05 10.45
N VAL A 29 0.12 -2.00 11.03
CA VAL A 29 -0.76 -2.09 12.20
C VAL A 29 -2.21 -2.08 11.73
N ILE A 30 -2.89 -3.21 11.88
CA ILE A 30 -4.27 -3.38 11.42
C ILE A 30 -5.27 -2.63 12.32
N ALA A 31 -6.30 -2.01 11.73
CA ALA A 31 -7.39 -1.38 12.46
C ALA A 31 -8.43 -2.41 12.92
N SER A 32 -9.27 -2.04 13.89
CA SER A 32 -10.33 -2.90 14.40
C SER A 32 -11.31 -3.34 13.30
N GLY A 33 -11.74 -4.60 13.35
CA GLY A 33 -12.64 -5.18 12.35
C GLY A 33 -11.95 -5.59 11.04
N TRP A 34 -10.63 -5.66 11.04
CA TRP A 34 -9.86 -6.27 9.97
C TRP A 34 -8.87 -7.27 10.56
N THR A 35 -8.51 -8.26 9.76
CA THR A 35 -7.37 -9.15 10.02
C THR A 35 -6.35 -8.95 8.90
N LEU A 36 -5.07 -8.84 9.25
CA LEU A 36 -3.99 -8.79 8.28
C LEU A 36 -3.66 -10.21 7.82
N ASN A 37 -3.83 -10.48 6.53
CA ASN A 37 -3.45 -11.75 5.92
C ASN A 37 -1.99 -11.71 5.43
N ASN A 38 -1.60 -10.61 4.78
CA ASN A 38 -0.24 -10.39 4.31
C ASN A 38 0.06 -8.89 4.19
N PHE A 39 1.33 -8.52 4.40
CA PHE A 39 1.85 -7.19 4.11
C PHE A 39 3.21 -7.35 3.44
N TRP A 40 3.45 -6.59 2.40
CA TRP A 40 4.77 -6.49 1.79
C TRP A 40 4.96 -5.10 1.21
N ALA A 41 6.14 -4.53 1.39
CA ALA A 41 6.56 -3.31 0.75
C ALA A 41 8.01 -3.41 0.31
N ASN A 42 8.34 -2.81 -0.83
CA ASN A 42 9.69 -2.73 -1.35
C ASN A 42 10.03 -1.30 -1.77
N ARG A 43 11.34 -1.00 -1.81
CA ARG A 43 11.86 0.25 -2.33
C ARG A 43 12.90 -0.03 -3.40
N GLN A 44 12.81 0.75 -4.48
CA GLN A 44 13.85 0.87 -5.49
C GLN A 44 14.00 2.35 -5.88
N GLY A 45 15.11 2.95 -5.49
CA GLY A 45 15.32 4.40 -5.58
C GLY A 45 14.30 5.16 -4.74
N ALA A 46 13.66 6.16 -5.36
CA ALA A 46 12.59 6.93 -4.73
C ALA A 46 11.24 6.19 -4.74
N THR A 47 11.09 5.13 -5.53
CA THR A 47 9.80 4.43 -5.67
C THR A 47 9.58 3.48 -4.51
N VAL A 48 8.41 3.57 -3.89
CA VAL A 48 7.89 2.61 -2.93
C VAL A 48 6.69 1.92 -3.54
N GLU A 49 6.71 0.59 -3.54
CA GLU A 49 5.56 -0.25 -3.82
C GLU A 49 5.09 -0.90 -2.52
N MET A 50 3.79 -0.88 -2.28
CA MET A 50 3.17 -1.42 -1.09
C MET A 50 1.95 -2.26 -1.44
N ASN A 51 1.97 -3.50 -0.99
CA ASN A 51 0.90 -4.48 -1.15
C ASN A 51 0.38 -4.88 0.23
N ILE A 52 -0.93 -4.69 0.44
CA ILE A 52 -1.60 -5.05 1.70
C ILE A 52 -2.73 -6.02 1.38
N TYR A 53 -2.80 -7.13 2.10
CA TYR A 53 -3.87 -8.11 1.97
C TYR A 53 -4.54 -8.32 3.32
N VAL A 54 -5.84 -8.04 3.40
CA VAL A 54 -6.62 -8.08 4.64
C VAL A 54 -7.93 -8.81 4.43
N GLN A 55 -8.51 -9.27 5.53
CA GLN A 55 -9.88 -9.77 5.59
C GLN A 55 -10.73 -8.88 6.48
N ARG A 56 -11.95 -8.55 6.04
CA ARG A 56 -12.96 -7.88 6.85
C ARG A 56 -13.49 -8.83 7.94
N THR A 57 -13.41 -8.44 9.20
CA THR A 57 -13.93 -9.22 10.35
C THR A 57 -15.03 -8.51 11.14
N GLY A 58 -15.22 -7.20 10.95
CA GLY A 58 -16.38 -6.48 11.51
C GLY A 58 -17.63 -6.58 10.62
N GLY A 59 -18.64 -5.76 10.91
CA GLY A 59 -19.88 -5.73 10.13
C GLY A 59 -19.68 -5.30 8.67
N ASP A 60 -20.68 -5.57 7.83
CA ASP A 60 -20.66 -5.19 6.42
C ASP A 60 -20.47 -3.68 6.24
N ILE A 61 -19.71 -3.29 5.23
CA ILE A 61 -19.57 -1.91 4.79
C ILE A 61 -20.48 -1.75 3.57
N THR A 62 -21.71 -1.34 3.84
CA THR A 62 -22.76 -1.22 2.83
C THR A 62 -22.52 -0.01 1.93
N THR A 63 -22.38 -0.27 0.63
CA THR A 63 -22.27 0.77 -0.38
C THR A 63 -23.65 1.31 -0.72
N THR A 64 -23.84 2.62 -0.62
CA THR A 64 -25.06 3.33 -1.01
C THR A 64 -24.71 4.39 -2.05
N ASN A 65 -25.36 4.35 -3.23
CA ASN A 65 -25.07 5.27 -4.34
C ASN A 65 -23.57 5.33 -4.75
N GLY A 66 -22.86 4.19 -4.66
CA GLY A 66 -21.45 4.09 -5.06
C GLY A 66 -20.43 4.60 -4.03
N GLY A 67 -20.86 4.88 -2.79
CA GLY A 67 -19.96 5.29 -1.71
C GLY A 67 -20.38 4.80 -0.33
N PHE A 68 -19.50 5.04 0.63
CA PHE A 68 -19.69 4.85 2.07
C PHE A 68 -18.77 5.84 2.81
N ALA A 69 -18.97 6.02 4.11
CA ALA A 69 -18.07 6.82 4.92
C ALA A 69 -16.68 6.17 4.96
N ASP A 70 -15.63 6.99 4.90
CA ASP A 70 -14.23 6.55 4.96
C ASP A 70 -13.99 5.52 6.09
N VAL A 71 -13.45 4.36 5.75
CA VAL A 71 -13.14 3.30 6.73
C VAL A 71 -11.65 3.05 6.77
N THR A 72 -11.05 3.23 7.94
CA THR A 72 -9.65 2.91 8.18
C THR A 72 -9.42 1.39 8.16
N VAL A 73 -8.40 0.97 7.42
CA VAL A 73 -7.96 -0.43 7.30
C VAL A 73 -6.80 -0.69 8.25
N GLY A 74 -5.86 0.24 8.34
CA GLY A 74 -4.68 0.12 9.18
C GLY A 74 -3.69 1.24 8.94
N THR A 75 -2.51 1.12 9.51
CA THR A 75 -1.44 2.13 9.43
C THR A 75 -0.14 1.49 8.96
N ALA A 76 0.46 2.06 7.91
CA ALA A 76 1.76 1.66 7.43
C ALA A 76 2.89 2.06 8.41
N PRO A 77 3.98 1.26 8.50
CA PRO A 77 5.14 1.60 9.30
C PRO A 77 5.79 2.90 8.83
N SER A 78 6.30 3.72 9.75
CA SER A 78 6.76 5.09 9.48
C SER A 78 7.79 5.21 8.35
N ALA A 79 8.70 4.24 8.24
CA ALA A 79 9.73 4.20 7.19
C ALA A 79 9.16 3.95 5.77
N TRP A 80 7.89 3.59 5.65
CA TRP A 80 7.22 3.18 4.41
C TRP A 80 6.04 4.08 4.05
N ARG A 81 5.88 5.21 4.74
CA ARG A 81 4.79 6.16 4.49
C ARG A 81 5.13 7.09 3.33
N PRO A 82 4.12 7.59 2.61
CA PRO A 82 4.29 8.77 1.78
C PRO A 82 4.84 9.93 2.62
N ASN A 83 5.86 10.62 2.11
CA ASN A 83 6.36 11.87 2.68
C ASN A 83 6.12 13.06 1.75
N SER A 84 5.29 12.87 0.71
CA SER A 84 4.82 13.94 -0.16
C SER A 84 3.87 14.88 0.60
N ALA A 85 3.52 16.02 -0.01
CA ALA A 85 2.60 16.98 0.59
C ALA A 85 1.12 16.55 0.55
N SER A 86 0.79 15.36 0.02
CA SER A 86 -0.60 14.95 -0.23
C SER A 86 -0.79 13.44 -0.08
N THR A 87 -2.04 13.04 0.18
CA THR A 87 -2.43 11.63 0.22
C THR A 87 -2.20 10.96 -1.13
N ILE A 88 -1.75 9.71 -1.12
CA ILE A 88 -1.61 8.90 -2.33
C ILE A 88 -2.91 8.12 -2.54
N SER A 89 -3.49 8.26 -3.72
CA SER A 89 -4.63 7.44 -4.15
C SER A 89 -4.16 6.08 -4.65
N GLY A 90 -4.92 5.06 -4.32
CA GLY A 90 -4.73 3.70 -4.82
C GLY A 90 -6.06 3.03 -5.13
N SER A 91 -5.98 1.76 -5.49
CA SER A 91 -7.13 0.90 -5.68
C SER A 91 -7.02 -0.33 -4.79
N PHE A 92 -8.18 -0.91 -4.49
CA PHE A 92 -8.26 -2.24 -3.93
C PHE A 92 -9.18 -3.14 -4.76
N ASP A 93 -8.93 -4.43 -4.71
CA ASP A 93 -9.78 -5.47 -5.31
C ASP A 93 -10.08 -6.60 -4.32
N ASN A 94 -11.09 -7.42 -4.64
CA ASN A 94 -11.42 -8.64 -3.88
C ASN A 94 -11.01 -9.95 -4.58
N GLY A 95 -10.30 -9.85 -5.70
CA GLY A 95 -9.85 -10.99 -6.50
C GLY A 95 -10.89 -11.62 -7.43
N VAL A 96 -12.09 -11.05 -7.54
CA VAL A 96 -13.17 -11.63 -8.35
C VAL A 96 -13.76 -10.57 -9.29
N THR A 97 -14.55 -9.64 -8.75
CA THR A 97 -15.26 -8.61 -9.52
C THR A 97 -15.29 -7.26 -8.80
N GLY A 98 -14.90 -7.24 -7.53
CA GLY A 98 -15.01 -6.07 -6.69
C GLY A 98 -13.78 -5.19 -6.80
N PHE A 99 -13.98 -3.92 -7.15
CA PHE A 99 -12.96 -2.88 -7.15
C PHE A 99 -13.43 -1.67 -6.33
N GLY A 100 -12.49 -0.92 -5.77
CA GLY A 100 -12.77 0.32 -5.08
C GLY A 100 -11.54 1.20 -4.93
N GLY A 101 -11.79 2.43 -4.52
CA GLY A 101 -10.78 3.45 -4.27
C GLY A 101 -10.35 3.45 -2.82
N CYS A 102 -9.04 3.56 -2.62
CA CYS A 102 -8.43 3.74 -1.31
C CYS A 102 -7.40 4.85 -1.35
N VAL A 103 -6.97 5.29 -0.18
CA VAL A 103 -5.88 6.24 -0.02
C VAL A 103 -4.94 5.79 1.08
N ILE A 104 -3.69 6.25 1.00
CA ILE A 104 -2.75 6.25 2.12
C ILE A 104 -2.34 7.70 2.42
N GLY A 105 -2.53 8.10 3.68
CA GLY A 105 -2.11 9.41 4.17
C GLY A 105 -0.60 9.49 4.43
N THR A 106 -0.10 10.71 4.62
CA THR A 106 1.30 10.96 5.03
C THR A 106 1.56 10.49 6.46
N ASP A 107 0.50 10.36 7.26
CA ASP A 107 0.47 9.68 8.55
C ASP A 107 0.49 8.13 8.42
N GLY A 108 0.46 7.61 7.20
CA GLY A 108 0.47 6.18 6.88
C GLY A 108 -0.88 5.50 7.03
N ILE A 109 -1.95 6.24 7.34
CA ILE A 109 -3.29 5.66 7.53
C ILE A 109 -3.84 5.26 6.17
N VAL A 110 -4.16 3.96 6.02
CA VAL A 110 -4.79 3.39 4.84
C VAL A 110 -6.30 3.38 5.05
N THR A 111 -7.02 3.98 4.10
CA THR A 111 -8.47 4.19 4.18
C THR A 111 -9.13 3.77 2.88
N ILE A 112 -10.21 2.99 2.95
CA ILE A 112 -11.11 2.77 1.81
C ILE A 112 -12.16 3.89 1.77
N ARG A 113 -12.45 4.41 0.57
CA ARG A 113 -13.36 5.55 0.39
C ARG A 113 -14.60 5.22 -0.43
N ASN A 114 -14.48 4.28 -1.35
CA ASN A 114 -15.60 3.86 -2.17
C ASN A 114 -15.42 2.42 -2.64
N SER A 115 -16.50 1.86 -3.16
CA SER A 115 -16.49 0.58 -3.84
C SER A 115 -17.71 0.46 -4.74
N ILE A 116 -17.62 -0.39 -5.76
CA ILE A 116 -18.78 -0.78 -6.58
C ILE A 116 -19.61 -1.90 -5.94
N PHE A 117 -19.20 -2.41 -4.78
CA PHE A 117 -19.84 -3.52 -4.07
C PHE A 117 -19.89 -3.27 -2.57
N THR A 118 -20.72 -4.02 -1.85
CA THR A 118 -20.70 -4.04 -0.37
C THR A 118 -19.53 -4.91 0.09
N VAL A 119 -18.63 -4.35 0.90
CA VAL A 119 -17.57 -5.14 1.53
C VAL A 119 -18.19 -5.92 2.69
N THR A 120 -18.54 -7.17 2.44
CA THR A 120 -19.16 -8.04 3.44
C THR A 120 -18.16 -8.45 4.51
N ASN A 121 -18.66 -8.84 5.68
CA ASN A 121 -17.91 -9.66 6.61
C ASN A 121 -17.29 -10.86 5.86
N THR A 122 -16.05 -11.21 6.18
CA THR A 122 -15.20 -12.21 5.51
C THR A 122 -14.60 -11.82 4.15
N SER A 123 -14.98 -10.67 3.59
CA SER A 123 -14.39 -10.18 2.32
C SER A 123 -12.88 -10.02 2.45
N ASN A 124 -12.17 -10.60 1.49
CA ASN A 124 -10.73 -10.47 1.33
C ASN A 124 -10.44 -9.32 0.38
N LEU A 125 -9.61 -8.35 0.80
CA LEU A 125 -9.27 -7.17 0.02
C LEU A 125 -7.76 -7.04 -0.15
N ARG A 126 -7.34 -6.72 -1.37
CA ARG A 126 -5.94 -6.52 -1.77
C ARG A 126 -5.77 -5.07 -2.20
N PHE A 127 -4.81 -4.39 -1.60
CA PHE A 127 -4.50 -2.99 -1.85
C PHE A 127 -3.15 -2.90 -2.52
N HIS A 128 -3.03 -2.00 -3.48
CA HIS A 128 -1.78 -1.71 -4.15
C HIS A 128 -1.56 -0.19 -4.17
N PHE A 129 -0.40 0.23 -3.68
CA PHE A 129 0.06 1.60 -3.74
C PHE A 129 1.46 1.63 -4.35
N THR A 130 1.66 2.54 -5.29
CA THR A 130 2.98 2.87 -5.82
C THR A 130 3.13 4.39 -5.78
N PHE A 131 4.18 4.87 -5.13
CA PHE A 131 4.45 6.29 -5.00
C PHE A 131 5.93 6.58 -4.86
N ASN A 132 6.30 7.81 -5.20
CA ASN A 132 7.63 8.31 -4.91
C ASN A 132 7.68 8.81 -3.47
N ARG A 133 8.70 8.38 -2.74
CA ARG A 133 9.11 8.95 -1.47
C ARG A 133 10.24 9.93 -1.77
N GLU A 134 9.97 11.21 -1.53
CA GLU A 134 10.94 12.27 -1.73
C GLU A 134 12.15 12.10 -0.77
N PRO A 135 13.33 12.66 -1.08
CA PRO A 135 14.49 12.60 -0.19
C PRO A 135 14.28 13.29 1.16
#